data_AF-L8N1V8-F1
#
_entry.id   AF-L8N1V8-F1
#
_cell.length_a   1.000
_cell.length_b   1.000
_cell.length_c   1.000
_cell.angle_alpha   90.00
_cell.angle_beta   90.00
_cell.angle_gamma   90.00
#
_symmetry.space_group_name_H-M   'P 1'
#
loop_
_entity.id
_entity.type
_entity.pdbx_description
1 polymer ?
#
loop_
_entity_poly.entity_id
_entity_poly.type
_entity_poly.pdbx_seq_one_letter_code
_entity_poly.pdbx_strand_id
1 'polypeptide(L)'
;MLVLVVYDIADDKRRLKLSNFLEGHGRRVQESVFECFVSLEEMKKLHKKIEKRVKPQEDNVRLYWIPSDALPKALTVGSNPPAPPPSFYII
;
A
#
# COMPACT_ATOMS: atom_id res chain seq x y z
N MET A 1 -11.29 5.06 0.01
CA MET A 1 -10.26 6.12 -0.08
C MET A 1 -8.94 5.46 -0.42
N LEU A 2 -7.93 6.20 -0.82
CA LEU A 2 -6.61 5.63 -1.09
C LEU A 2 -5.78 5.64 0.19
N VAL A 3 -5.15 4.51 0.50
CA VAL A 3 -4.09 4.41 1.50
C VAL A 3 -2.80 4.12 0.76
N LEU A 4 -1.83 5.02 0.88
CA LEU A 4 -0.48 4.79 0.38
C LEU A 4 0.34 4.09 1.47
N VAL A 5 0.74 2.85 1.21
CA VAL A 5 1.64 2.09 2.08
C VAL A 5 3.04 2.24 1.50
N VAL A 6 3.95 2.85 2.25
CA VAL A 6 5.36 2.94 1.89
C VAL A 6 6.18 2.19 2.93
N TYR A 7 7.20 1.46 2.50
CA TYR A 7 8.08 0.77 3.41
C TYR A 7 9.56 0.92 3.04
N ASP A 8 10.40 0.75 4.04
CA ASP A 8 11.83 0.59 3.95
C ASP A 8 12.20 -0.58 4.87
N ILE A 9 12.64 -1.70 4.30
CA ILE A 9 12.85 -2.96 5.01
C ILE A 9 14.22 -3.49 4.66
N ALA A 10 15.06 -3.66 5.67
CA ALA A 10 16.46 -4.06 5.49
C ALA A 10 16.63 -5.53 5.10
N ASP A 11 15.73 -6.41 5.57
CA ASP A 11 15.80 -7.86 5.30
C ASP A 11 14.92 -8.26 4.10
N ASP A 12 15.54 -8.86 3.08
CA ASP A 12 14.84 -9.28 1.86
C ASP A 12 13.73 -10.30 2.10
N LYS A 13 13.89 -11.20 3.09
CA LYS A 13 12.86 -12.21 3.38
C LYS A 13 11.63 -11.55 4.03
N ARG A 14 11.82 -10.60 4.96
CA ARG A 14 10.73 -9.80 5.53
C ARG A 14 10.08 -8.92 4.46
N ARG A 15 10.88 -8.29 3.61
CA ARG A 15 10.41 -7.45 2.49
C ARG A 15 9.50 -8.25 1.55
N LEU A 16 9.94 -9.43 1.12
CA LEU A 16 9.16 -10.30 0.24
C LEU A 16 7.87 -10.77 0.92
N LYS A 17 7.93 -11.18 2.20
CA LYS A 17 6.74 -11.56 2.97
C LYS A 17 5.74 -10.43 3.10
N LEU A 18 6.20 -9.20 3.35
CA LEU A 18 5.32 -8.04 3.42
C LEU A 18 4.72 -7.70 2.05
N SER A 19 5.54 -7.70 0.99
CA SER A 19 5.10 -7.46 -0.38
C SER A 19 3.99 -8.43 -0.78
N ASN A 20 4.21 -9.74 -0.62
CA ASN A 20 3.22 -10.77 -0.94
C ASN A 20 1.92 -10.62 -0.13
N PHE A 21 2.05 -10.18 1.13
CA PHE A 21 0.88 -9.89 1.95
C PHE A 21 0.09 -8.67 1.43
N LEU A 22 0.80 -7.60 1.02
CA LEU A 22 0.18 -6.37 0.52
C LEU A 22 -0.45 -6.54 -0.88
N GLU A 23 0.03 -7.47 -1.71
CA GLU A 23 -0.59 -7.81 -3.00
C GLU A 23 -2.04 -8.30 -2.85
N GLY A 24 -2.41 -8.89 -1.72
CA GLY A 24 -3.80 -9.25 -1.41
C GLY A 24 -4.67 -8.08 -0.92
N HIS A 25 -4.09 -6.89 -0.72
CA HIS A 25 -4.75 -5.72 -0.13
C HIS A 25 -4.69 -4.47 -1.00
N GLY A 26 -3.87 -4.46 -2.04
CA GLY A 26 -3.70 -3.30 -2.91
C GLY A 26 -2.80 -3.60 -4.10
N ARG A 27 -2.55 -2.56 -4.90
CA ARG A 27 -1.71 -2.63 -6.08
C ARG A 27 -0.30 -2.17 -5.74
N ARG A 28 0.71 -2.98 -6.09
CA ARG A 28 2.11 -2.58 -6.04
C ARG A 28 2.38 -1.58 -7.17
N VAL A 29 2.84 -0.38 -6.82
CA VAL A 29 3.10 0.70 -7.81
C VAL A 29 4.58 1.08 -7.90
N GLN A 30 5.36 0.79 -6.87
CA GLN A 30 6.82 0.83 -6.89
C GLN A 30 7.36 -0.35 -6.07
N GLU A 31 8.69 -0.53 -6.08
CA GLU A 31 9.31 -1.65 -5.35
C GLU A 31 8.93 -1.68 -3.88
N SER A 32 8.78 -0.49 -3.26
CA SER A 32 8.45 -0.35 -1.84
C SER A 32 7.19 0.48 -1.57
N VAL A 33 6.29 0.58 -2.55
CA VAL A 33 5.07 1.38 -2.44
C VAL A 33 3.85 0.62 -2.97
N PHE A 34 2.78 0.63 -2.17
CA PHE A 34 1.48 0.03 -2.49
C PHE A 34 0.35 1.05 -2.37
N GLU A 35 -0.59 0.96 -3.30
CA GLU A 35 -1.86 1.69 -3.29
C GLU A 35 -3.00 0.76 -2.85
N CYS A 36 -3.58 1.03 -1.68
CA CYS A 36 -4.68 0.25 -1.12
C CYS A 36 -5.97 1.07 -1.10
N PHE A 37 -6.98 0.66 -1.87
CA PHE A 37 -8.29 1.32 -1.87
C PHE A 37 -9.19 0.72 -0.79
N VAL A 38 -9.09 1.25 0.43
CA VAL A 38 -9.76 0.69 1.61
C VAL A 38 -10.44 1.77 2.47
N SER A 39 -11.26 1.34 3.42
CA SER A 39 -11.83 2.18 4.48
C SER A 39 -10.82 2.46 5.59
N LEU A 40 -11.14 3.42 6.47
CA LEU A 40 -10.27 3.78 7.60
C LEU A 40 -10.15 2.62 8.61
N GLU A 41 -11.23 1.87 8.81
CA GLU A 41 -11.22 0.69 9.68
C GLU A 41 -10.36 -0.44 9.11
N GLU A 42 -10.41 -0.65 7.79
CA GLU A 42 -9.53 -1.59 7.11
C GLU A 42 -8.06 -1.13 7.15
N MET A 43 -7.78 0.17 7.00
CA MET A 43 -6.43 0.73 7.18
C MET A 43 -5.87 0.41 8.57
N LYS A 44 -6.65 0.62 9.64
CA LYS A 44 -6.23 0.28 11.02
C LYS A 44 -5.98 -1.22 11.19
N LYS A 45 -6.83 -2.07 10.60
CA LYS A 45 -6.65 -3.53 10.60
C LYS A 45 -5.38 -3.92 9.83
N LEU A 46 -5.14 -3.30 8.68
CA LEU A 46 -3.96 -3.50 7.86
C LEU A 46 -2.69 -3.11 8.63
N HIS A 47 -2.68 -1.93 9.28
CA HIS A 47 -1.59 -1.49 10.15
C HIS A 47 -1.23 -2.54 11.21
N LYS A 48 -2.21 -3.05 11.97
CA LYS A 48 -2.00 -4.11 12.98
C LYS A 48 -1.46 -5.42 12.38
N LYS A 49 -1.82 -5.75 11.14
CA LYS A 49 -1.29 -6.93 10.45
C LYS A 49 0.15 -6.72 9.97
N ILE A 50 0.49 -5.52 9.52
CA ILE A 50 1.84 -5.12 9.10
C ILE A 50 2.78 -5.15 10.29
N GLU A 51 2.38 -4.60 11.43
CA GLU A 51 3.17 -4.56 12.67
C GLU A 51 3.68 -5.96 13.09
N LYS A 52 2.87 -7.01 12.87
CA LYS A 52 3.24 -8.41 13.15
C LYS A 52 4.21 -9.04 12.14
N ARG A 53 4.52 -8.34 11.05
CA ARG A 53 5.31 -8.84 9.90
C ARG A 53 6.64 -8.11 9.73
N VAL A 54 6.84 -7.02 10.46
CA VAL A 54 8.05 -6.19 10.39
C VAL A 54 8.77 -6.19 11.73
N LYS A 55 10.03 -5.76 11.73
CA LYS A 55 10.85 -5.56 12.91
C LYS A 55 11.05 -4.05 13.13
N PRO A 56 10.29 -3.40 14.03
CA PRO A 56 10.30 -1.93 14.16
C PRO A 56 11.65 -1.28 14.48
N GLN A 57 12.64 -2.05 14.94
CA GLN A 57 14.00 -1.58 15.19
C GLN A 57 14.84 -1.45 13.91
N GLU A 58 14.43 -2.10 12.82
CA GLU A 58 15.17 -2.17 11.54
C GLU A 58 14.32 -1.70 10.35
N ASP A 59 13.00 -1.84 10.46
CA ASP A 59 12.06 -1.66 9.36
C ASP A 59 11.19 -0.42 9.62
N ASN A 60 10.92 0.35 8.57
CA ASN A 60 10.03 1.50 8.61
C ASN A 60 8.85 1.26 7.67
N VAL A 61 7.63 1.35 8.18
CA VAL A 61 6.41 1.29 7.35
C VAL A 61 5.49 2.44 7.73
N ARG A 62 4.99 3.15 6.72
CA ARG A 62 4.08 4.28 6.88
C ARG A 62 2.85 4.09 6.02
N LEU A 63 1.70 4.43 6.59
CA LEU A 63 0.41 4.41 5.90
C LEU A 63 -0.12 5.83 5.86
N TYR A 64 -0.31 6.38 4.66
CA TYR A 64 -0.87 7.70 4.46
C TYR A 64 -2.29 7.59 3.96
N TRP A 65 -3.24 8.20 4.67
CA TRP A 65 -4.60 8.36 4.21
C TRP A 65 -4.68 9.48 3.19
N ILE A 66 -5.08 9.15 1.97
CA ILE A 66 -5.24 10.10 0.88
C ILE A 66 -6.74 10.17 0.52
N PRO A 67 -7.38 11.32 0.75
CA PRO A 67 -8.79 11.50 0.44
C PRO A 67 -9.02 11.55 -1.08
N SER A 68 -10.22 11.20 -1.52
CA SER A 68 -10.56 11.00 -2.94
C SER A 68 -10.36 12.26 -3.79
N ASP A 69 -10.55 13.43 -3.20
CA ASP A 69 -10.38 14.74 -3.84
C ASP A 69 -8.90 15.10 -4.07
N ALA A 70 -7.98 14.43 -3.37
CA ALA A 70 -6.54 14.58 -3.59
C ALA A 70 -6.01 13.70 -4.73
N LEU A 71 -6.72 12.63 -5.13
CA LEU A 71 -6.27 11.72 -6.20
C LEU A 71 -6.00 12.42 -7.54
N PRO A 72 -6.88 13.30 -8.06
CA PRO A 72 -6.62 14.00 -9.32
C PRO A 72 -5.41 14.95 -9.27
N LYS A 73 -4.89 15.25 -8.08
CA LYS A 73 -3.71 16.10 -7.86
C LYS A 73 -2.41 15.29 -7.84
N ALA A 74 -2.48 13.96 -7.94
CA ALA A 74 -1.30 13.10 -8.02
C ALA A 74 -0.59 13.30 -9.36
N LEU A 75 0.73 13.52 -9.31
CA LEU A 75 1.58 13.62 -10.48
C LEU A 75 2.48 12.39 -10.55
N THR A 76 2.55 11.75 -11.71
CA THR A 76 3.36 10.54 -11.95
C THR A 76 4.30 10.74 -13.14
N VAL A 77 5.43 10.06 -13.12
CA VAL A 77 6.38 9.98 -14.24
C VAL A 77 6.71 8.50 -14.46
N GLY A 78 6.48 7.99 -15.67
CA GLY A 78 6.73 6.59 -16.01
C GLY A 78 5.70 5.58 -15.49
N SER A 79 4.60 6.05 -14.89
CA SER A 79 3.49 5.22 -14.41
C SER A 79 2.14 5.91 -14.56
N ASN A 80 1.06 5.12 -14.55
CA ASN A 80 -0.30 5.64 -14.54
C ASN A 80 -0.64 6.30 -13.20
N PRO A 81 -1.49 7.34 -13.19
CA PRO A 81 -2.01 7.92 -11.96
C PRO A 81 -2.74 6.89 -11.06
N PRO A 82 -2.85 7.17 -9.75
CA PRO A 82 -3.62 6.34 -8.83
C PRO A 82 -5.09 6.28 -9.27
N ALA A 83 -5.64 5.07 -9.36
CA ALA A 83 -7.03 4.85 -9.73
C ALA A 83 -7.62 3.69 -8.93
N PRO A 84 -8.88 3.80 -8.46
CA PRO A 84 -9.55 2.71 -7.76
C PRO A 84 -9.66 1.47 -8.66
N PRO A 85 -9.72 0.27 -8.07
CA PRO A 85 -9.95 -0.95 -8.84
C PRO A 85 -11.30 -0.87 -9.59
N PRO A 86 -11.40 -1.51 -10.77
CA PRO A 86 -12.65 -1.57 -11.51
C PRO A 86 -13.72 -2.32 -10.70
N SER A 87 -14.99 -1.97 -10.91
CA SER A 87 -16.13 -2.60 -10.22
C SER A 87 -16.40 -4.04 -10.69
N PHE A 88 -15.87 -4.43 -11.84
CA PHE A 88 -15.97 -5.77 -12.40
C PHE A 88 -14.74 -6.09 -13.25
N TYR A 89 -14.36 -7.37 -13.26
CA TYR A 89 -13.39 -7.92 -14.19
C TYR A 89 -14.15 -8.82 -15.16
N ILE A 90 -14.01 -8.59 -16.46
CA ILE A 90 -14.51 -9.51 -17.48
C ILE A 90 -13.36 -10.48 -17.74
N ILE A 91 -13.60 -11.76 -17.47
CA ILE A 91 -12.67 -12.88 -17.69
C ILE A 91 -13.13 -13.65 -18.91
#